data_AF-A0A960USL5-F1
#
_entry.id   AF-A0A960USL5-F1
#
_cell.length_a   1.000
_cell.length_b   1.000
_cell.length_c   1.000
_cell.angle_alpha   90.00
_cell.angle_beta   90.00
_cell.angle_gamma   90.00
#
_symmetry.space_group_name_H-M   'P 1'
#
loop_
_entity.id
_entity.type
_entity.pdbx_description
1 polymer ?
#
loop_
_entity_poly.entity_id
_entity_poly.type
_entity_poly.pdbx_seq_one_letter_code
_entity_poly.pdbx_strand_id
1 'polypeptide(L)'
;MSVRLFSVLLVIVFSIGSGSCASNSVRINYPASMSSAGKRDLLQFLHGKRRVAIILAKDKEDFKGQSGFANYADAVESAVAAALSDEGYFTIVDLANRKERLREIAHSESGLTDASLRLGRELTLDFLLVLRTTAAPRTECKIEKELNTAHPVGSFVGAFAVKAEPGQTLDSFDRTWNSAINSLIGQRDTGIRYLTLFIEGKLINVETGSTLVESVSAPYRHPNQPGSSDCPSELQALDGAIRTAGIALAHQLSPRLGSMEVNLLDDVSDVL
;
A
#
# COMPACT_ATOMS: atom_id res chain seq x y z
N MET A 1 7.65 3.82 -52.42
CA MET A 1 7.55 3.31 -51.04
C MET A 1 7.32 4.50 -50.12
N SER A 2 6.07 4.76 -49.74
CA SER A 2 5.68 5.88 -48.87
C SER A 2 5.31 5.33 -47.50
N VAL A 3 6.08 5.71 -46.48
CA VAL A 3 5.81 5.39 -45.08
C VAL A 3 4.77 6.39 -44.56
N ARG A 4 3.65 5.87 -44.06
CA ARG A 4 2.57 6.67 -43.46
C ARG A 4 2.87 6.96 -41.99
N LEU A 5 2.88 8.25 -41.65
CA LEU A 5 2.84 8.81 -40.30
C LEU A 5 1.60 8.29 -39.55
N PHE A 6 1.78 7.68 -38.38
CA PHE A 6 0.73 7.54 -37.37
C PHE A 6 1.01 8.57 -36.27
N SER A 7 0.14 9.56 -36.20
CA SER A 7 0.13 10.63 -35.21
C SER A 7 -0.47 10.10 -33.90
N VAL A 8 0.34 10.09 -32.83
CA VAL A 8 -0.10 9.81 -31.45
C VAL A 8 -0.37 11.15 -30.80
N LEU A 9 -1.65 11.42 -30.51
CA LEU A 9 -2.12 12.66 -29.90
C LEU A 9 -1.91 12.59 -28.38
N LEU A 10 -0.90 13.30 -27.87
CA LEU A 10 -0.56 13.41 -26.46
C LEU A 10 -1.28 14.63 -25.86
N VAL A 11 -2.23 14.40 -24.95
CA VAL A 11 -3.01 15.48 -24.31
C VAL A 11 -2.20 16.05 -23.14
N ILE A 12 -1.64 17.26 -23.33
CA ILE A 12 -0.94 18.05 -22.32
C ILE A 12 -1.95 19.01 -21.70
N VAL A 13 -2.22 18.87 -20.39
CA VAL A 13 -3.03 19.83 -19.64
C VAL A 13 -2.10 20.90 -19.07
N PHE A 14 -2.09 22.08 -19.69
CA PHE A 14 -1.26 23.23 -19.32
C PHE A 14 -2.05 24.15 -18.37
N SER A 15 -1.60 24.30 -17.13
CA SER A 15 -2.13 25.30 -16.19
C SER A 15 -1.11 26.42 -16.05
N ILE A 16 -1.35 27.55 -16.72
CA ILE A 16 -0.44 28.71 -16.71
C ILE A 16 -0.81 29.59 -15.51
N GLY A 17 -0.04 29.49 -14.43
CA GLY A 17 -0.04 30.44 -13.33
C GLY A 17 1.15 31.40 -13.47
N SER A 18 0.88 32.68 -13.65
CA SER A 18 1.88 33.74 -13.81
C SER A 18 2.57 34.06 -12.48
N GLY A 19 3.87 33.78 -12.35
CA GLY A 19 4.63 34.22 -11.19
C GLY A 19 6.06 33.69 -11.13
N SER A 20 7.01 34.55 -11.53
CA SER A 20 8.46 34.51 -11.28
C SER A 20 9.26 33.33 -11.85
N CYS A 21 10.19 33.66 -12.75
CA CYS A 21 11.21 32.79 -13.32
C CYS A 21 12.05 32.12 -12.22
N ALA A 22 11.71 30.89 -11.88
CA ALA A 22 12.58 29.94 -11.19
C ALA A 22 12.63 28.72 -12.09
N SER A 23 13.79 28.49 -12.71
CA SER A 23 14.20 27.26 -13.44
C SER A 23 13.03 26.43 -13.99
N ASN A 24 12.74 26.60 -15.28
CA ASN A 24 11.73 25.84 -16.02
C ASN A 24 12.09 24.33 -16.05
N SER A 25 11.88 23.62 -14.95
CA SER A 25 11.98 22.16 -14.89
C SER A 25 10.58 21.57 -14.73
N VAL A 26 10.25 20.62 -15.60
CA VAL A 26 8.97 19.91 -15.56
C VAL A 26 9.24 18.51 -15.02
N ARG A 27 8.55 18.16 -13.93
CA ARG A 27 8.57 16.79 -13.39
C ARG A 27 7.64 15.91 -14.20
N ILE A 28 8.22 14.95 -14.91
CA ILE A 28 7.46 13.95 -15.66
C ILE A 28 7.48 12.65 -14.86
N ASN A 29 6.29 12.22 -14.45
CA ASN A 29 6.10 10.93 -13.79
C ASN A 29 5.83 9.86 -14.85
N TYR A 30 6.66 8.82 -14.88
CA TYR A 30 6.51 7.68 -15.77
C TYR A 30 6.43 6.39 -14.95
N PRO A 31 5.67 5.37 -15.37
CA PRO A 31 5.74 4.07 -14.72
C PRO A 31 7.18 3.55 -14.85
N ALA A 32 7.85 3.37 -13.72
CA ALA A 32 9.21 2.86 -13.68
C ALA A 32 9.19 1.41 -14.20
N SER A 33 9.73 1.22 -15.39
CA SER A 33 9.96 -0.10 -15.98
C SER A 33 10.89 -0.90 -15.07
N MET A 34 10.35 -1.86 -14.33
CA MET A 34 11.13 -2.86 -13.59
C MET A 34 11.25 -4.14 -14.40
N SER A 35 12.41 -4.79 -14.32
CA SER A 35 12.89 -5.88 -15.20
C SER A 35 12.15 -7.22 -15.13
N SER A 36 11.14 -7.39 -14.27
CA SER A 36 10.43 -8.66 -14.11
C SER A 36 9.34 -8.85 -15.18
N ALA A 37 9.20 -10.07 -15.70
CA ALA A 37 8.24 -10.40 -16.75
C ALA A 37 6.80 -9.99 -16.39
N GLY A 38 6.34 -10.29 -15.17
CA GLY A 38 4.97 -9.96 -14.72
C GLY A 38 4.66 -8.46 -14.65
N LYS A 39 5.66 -7.59 -14.45
CA LYS A 39 5.44 -6.14 -14.44
C LYS A 39 5.32 -5.55 -15.85
N ARG A 40 5.88 -6.20 -16.87
CA ARG A 40 5.66 -5.82 -18.28
C ARG A 40 4.25 -6.18 -18.72
N ASP A 41 3.76 -7.34 -18.29
CA ASP A 41 2.38 -7.79 -18.56
C ASP A 41 1.37 -6.85 -17.90
N LEU A 42 1.66 -6.38 -16.68
CA LEU A 42 0.86 -5.35 -16.00
C LEU A 42 0.83 -4.04 -16.80
N LEU A 43 1.98 -3.51 -17.23
CA LEU A 43 2.01 -2.27 -18.01
C LEU A 43 1.27 -2.40 -19.35
N GLN A 44 1.38 -3.57 -19.99
CA GLN A 44 0.63 -3.88 -21.18
C GLN A 44 -0.87 -3.92 -20.89
N PHE A 45 -1.30 -4.59 -19.83
CA PHE A 45 -2.71 -4.64 -19.42
C PHE A 45 -3.30 -3.25 -19.14
N LEU A 46 -2.51 -2.37 -18.52
CA LEU A 46 -2.99 -1.05 -18.11
C LEU A 46 -3.13 -0.06 -19.27
N HIS A 47 -2.37 -0.23 -20.37
CA HIS A 47 -2.43 0.63 -21.56
C HIS A 47 -2.40 2.15 -21.26
N GLY A 48 -1.74 2.57 -20.18
CA GLY A 48 -1.65 3.98 -19.76
C GLY A 48 -2.91 4.56 -19.13
N LYS A 49 -3.97 3.77 -18.97
CA LYS A 49 -5.23 4.13 -18.31
C LYS A 49 -5.06 4.16 -16.80
N ARG A 50 -5.80 5.04 -16.13
CA ARG A 50 -5.53 5.39 -14.72
C ARG A 50 -6.76 5.44 -13.85
N ARG A 51 -7.96 5.49 -14.40
CA ARG A 51 -9.18 5.73 -13.61
C ARG A 51 -9.74 4.41 -13.10
N VAL A 52 -9.66 4.19 -11.80
CA VAL A 52 -10.10 2.96 -11.15
C VAL A 52 -11.17 3.23 -10.12
N ALA A 53 -12.17 2.37 -10.05
CA ALA A 53 -13.13 2.34 -8.96
C ALA A 53 -12.99 1.03 -8.21
N ILE A 54 -13.23 1.07 -6.91
CA ILE A 54 -12.98 -0.05 -6.00
C ILE A 54 -14.29 -0.45 -5.36
N ILE A 55 -14.58 -1.75 -5.39
CA ILE A 55 -15.70 -2.35 -4.66
C ILE A 55 -15.24 -3.62 -3.97
N LEU A 56 -15.68 -3.83 -2.74
CA LEU A 56 -15.62 -5.13 -2.07
C LEU A 56 -16.92 -5.88 -2.38
N ALA A 57 -16.80 -7.02 -3.06
CA ALA A 57 -17.95 -7.89 -3.29
C ALA A 57 -18.49 -8.38 -1.93
N LYS A 58 -19.82 -8.52 -1.84
CA LYS A 58 -20.41 -9.13 -0.65
C LYS A 58 -19.90 -10.57 -0.50
N ASP A 59 -19.50 -10.96 0.69
CA ASP A 59 -18.97 -12.30 0.94
C ASP A 59 -20.07 -13.36 0.73
N LYS A 60 -19.68 -14.56 0.28
CA LYS A 60 -20.59 -15.73 0.13
C LYS A 60 -20.98 -16.33 1.48
N GLU A 61 -20.12 -16.19 2.47
CA GLU A 61 -20.37 -16.56 3.85
C GLU A 61 -20.47 -15.27 4.67
N ASP A 62 -21.45 -15.18 5.57
CA ASP A 62 -21.66 -14.04 6.45
C ASP A 62 -20.53 -13.98 7.51
N PHE A 63 -19.30 -13.62 7.08
CA PHE A 63 -18.16 -13.42 7.98
C PHE A 63 -18.37 -12.23 8.94
N LYS A 64 -19.44 -11.44 8.69
CA LYS A 64 -19.97 -10.39 9.58
C LYS A 64 -20.13 -10.88 11.03
N GLY A 65 -20.42 -12.17 11.24
CA GLY A 65 -20.61 -12.74 12.58
C GLY A 65 -19.33 -13.02 13.38
N GLN A 66 -18.18 -13.25 12.71
CA GLN A 66 -16.93 -13.59 13.40
C GLN A 66 -16.03 -12.39 13.66
N SER A 67 -16.18 -11.34 12.85
CA SER A 67 -15.33 -10.17 12.96
C SER A 67 -15.97 -9.10 13.86
N GLY A 68 -17.31 -9.00 13.95
CA GLY A 68 -17.96 -8.00 14.83
C GLY A 68 -17.71 -6.54 14.42
N PHE A 69 -17.05 -6.30 13.28
CA PHE A 69 -16.73 -4.98 12.78
C PHE A 69 -17.87 -4.47 11.88
N ALA A 70 -18.63 -3.50 12.38
CA ALA A 70 -19.42 -2.65 11.51
C ALA A 70 -18.48 -1.99 10.48
N ASN A 71 -18.88 -1.97 9.20
CA ASN A 71 -18.17 -1.29 8.11
C ASN A 71 -16.81 -1.89 7.68
N TYR A 72 -16.57 -3.19 7.90
CA TYR A 72 -15.37 -3.88 7.39
C TYR A 72 -15.15 -3.63 5.88
N ALA A 73 -16.23 -3.65 5.09
CA ALA A 73 -16.15 -3.44 3.65
C ALA A 73 -15.58 -2.06 3.28
N ASP A 74 -16.04 -1.02 3.96
CA ASP A 74 -15.57 0.35 3.72
C ASP A 74 -14.13 0.50 4.19
N ALA A 75 -13.76 -0.12 5.32
CA ALA A 75 -12.38 -0.09 5.82
C ALA A 75 -11.38 -0.72 4.84
N VAL A 76 -11.72 -1.89 4.27
CA VAL A 76 -10.87 -2.56 3.28
C VAL A 76 -10.77 -1.74 1.99
N GLU A 77 -11.90 -1.26 1.47
CA GLU A 77 -11.91 -0.42 0.26
C GLU A 77 -11.11 0.87 0.46
N SER A 78 -11.26 1.55 1.60
CA SER A 78 -10.51 2.77 1.92
C SER A 78 -9.02 2.50 2.06
N ALA A 79 -8.61 1.40 2.68
CA ALA A 79 -7.19 1.05 2.83
C ALA A 79 -6.54 0.73 1.47
N VAL A 80 -7.23 -0.02 0.61
CA VAL A 80 -6.75 -0.31 -0.75
C VAL A 80 -6.72 0.96 -1.60
N ALA A 81 -7.75 1.82 -1.50
CA ALA A 81 -7.80 3.10 -2.19
C ALA A 81 -6.63 4.01 -1.80
N ALA A 82 -6.33 4.11 -0.50
CA ALA A 82 -5.20 4.87 0.00
C ALA A 82 -3.88 4.31 -0.53
N ALA A 83 -3.67 2.99 -0.44
CA ALA A 83 -2.45 2.36 -0.93
C ALA A 83 -2.24 2.54 -2.46
N LEU A 84 -3.30 2.43 -3.26
CA LEU A 84 -3.23 2.68 -4.71
C LEU A 84 -2.98 4.16 -5.04
N SER A 85 -3.53 5.07 -4.24
CA SER A 85 -3.28 6.50 -4.37
C SER A 85 -1.83 6.85 -4.01
N ASP A 86 -1.25 6.20 -3.01
CA ASP A 86 0.14 6.40 -2.59
C ASP A 86 1.15 5.96 -3.67
N GLU A 87 0.82 4.93 -4.45
CA GLU A 87 1.60 4.51 -5.63
C GLU A 87 1.55 5.53 -6.78
N GLY A 88 0.56 6.44 -6.77
CA GLY A 88 0.45 7.59 -7.67
C GLY A 88 0.03 7.28 -9.11
N TYR A 89 -0.06 6.01 -9.52
CA TYR A 89 -0.46 5.64 -10.88
C TYR A 89 -1.96 5.82 -11.11
N PHE A 90 -2.79 5.34 -10.18
CA PHE A 90 -4.24 5.33 -10.33
C PHE A 90 -4.88 6.60 -9.77
N THR A 91 -5.95 7.03 -10.43
CA THR A 91 -6.90 8.03 -9.93
C THR A 91 -8.15 7.30 -9.47
N ILE A 92 -8.43 7.36 -8.17
CA ILE A 92 -9.59 6.71 -7.58
C ILE A 92 -10.86 7.48 -7.93
N VAL A 93 -11.84 6.81 -8.52
CA VAL A 93 -13.16 7.35 -8.84
C VAL A 93 -14.16 6.83 -7.83
N ASP A 94 -14.86 7.74 -7.15
CA ASP A 94 -15.95 7.38 -6.24
C ASP A 94 -17.19 6.93 -7.02
N LEU A 95 -17.81 5.85 -6.55
CA LEU A 95 -19.03 5.27 -7.11
C LEU A 95 -20.30 5.89 -6.50
N ALA A 96 -20.17 6.79 -5.53
CA ALA A 96 -21.27 7.47 -4.85
C ALA A 96 -22.35 6.47 -4.39
N ASN A 97 -23.63 6.81 -4.58
CA ASN A 97 -24.79 6.00 -4.14
C ASN A 97 -24.97 4.66 -4.88
N ARG A 98 -24.07 4.28 -5.79
CA ARG A 98 -24.21 3.07 -6.62
C ARG A 98 -23.46 1.88 -6.05
N LYS A 99 -22.65 2.11 -5.02
CA LYS A 99 -21.74 1.13 -4.43
C LYS A 99 -22.48 -0.13 -3.99
N GLU A 100 -23.57 0.01 -3.22
CA GLU A 100 -24.28 -1.14 -2.65
C GLU A 100 -24.85 -2.07 -3.73
N ARG A 101 -25.50 -1.52 -4.75
CA ARG A 101 -26.01 -2.28 -5.89
C ARG A 101 -24.89 -3.03 -6.63
N LEU A 102 -23.70 -2.43 -6.73
CA LEU A 102 -22.56 -3.04 -7.39
C LEU A 102 -21.93 -4.15 -6.55
N ARG A 103 -21.92 -4.02 -5.22
CA ARG A 103 -21.49 -5.08 -4.32
C ARG A 103 -22.36 -6.33 -4.47
N GLU A 104 -23.66 -6.16 -4.66
CA GLU A 104 -24.61 -7.25 -4.93
C GLU A 104 -24.36 -7.91 -6.29
N ILE A 105 -24.16 -7.12 -7.35
CA ILE A 105 -23.85 -7.66 -8.69
C ILE A 105 -22.51 -8.40 -8.67
N ALA A 106 -21.49 -7.84 -8.03
CA ALA A 106 -20.16 -8.44 -7.91
C ALA A 106 -20.15 -9.76 -7.13
N HIS A 107 -21.09 -9.95 -6.21
CA HIS A 107 -21.29 -11.22 -5.52
C HIS A 107 -21.79 -12.33 -6.45
N SER A 108 -22.74 -12.00 -7.35
CA SER A 108 -23.34 -12.97 -8.26
C SER A 108 -22.40 -13.44 -9.38
N GLU A 109 -21.30 -12.72 -9.64
CA GLU A 109 -20.38 -12.88 -10.78
C GLU A 109 -21.01 -12.68 -12.16
N SER A 110 -22.24 -13.14 -12.33
CA SER A 110 -23.09 -12.91 -13.49
C SER A 110 -23.39 -11.41 -13.66
N GLY A 111 -23.16 -10.89 -14.86
CA GLY A 111 -23.48 -9.50 -15.19
C GLY A 111 -22.51 -8.46 -14.63
N LEU A 112 -21.42 -8.86 -13.95
CA LEU A 112 -20.38 -7.94 -13.50
C LEU A 112 -19.66 -7.27 -14.69
N THR A 113 -19.45 -8.00 -15.79
CA THR A 113 -18.87 -7.47 -17.03
C THR A 113 -19.79 -6.45 -17.71
N ASP A 114 -21.10 -6.71 -17.75
CA ASP A 114 -22.06 -5.76 -18.33
C ASP A 114 -22.24 -4.53 -17.44
N ALA A 115 -22.24 -4.73 -16.12
CA ALA A 115 -22.29 -3.65 -15.15
C ALA A 115 -21.02 -2.79 -15.19
N SER A 116 -19.83 -3.40 -15.29
CA SER A 116 -18.58 -2.66 -15.43
C SER A 116 -18.57 -1.85 -16.72
N LEU A 117 -18.95 -2.45 -17.86
CA LEU A 117 -19.11 -1.76 -19.14
C LEU A 117 -20.03 -0.53 -19.06
N ARG A 118 -21.18 -0.67 -18.39
CA ARG A 118 -22.11 0.44 -18.19
C ARG A 118 -21.50 1.54 -17.30
N LEU A 119 -20.82 1.16 -16.20
CA LEU A 119 -20.12 2.12 -15.34
C LEU A 119 -18.99 2.84 -16.07
N GLY A 120 -18.25 2.16 -16.94
CA GLY A 120 -17.22 2.75 -17.80
C GLY A 120 -17.74 3.91 -18.60
N ARG A 121 -18.89 3.71 -19.25
CA ARG A 121 -19.53 4.74 -20.09
C ARG A 121 -20.05 5.91 -19.26
N GLU A 122 -20.62 5.64 -18.08
CA GLU A 122 -21.27 6.66 -17.27
C GLU A 122 -20.31 7.48 -16.40
N LEU A 123 -19.32 6.82 -15.80
CA LEU A 123 -18.36 7.43 -14.88
C LEU A 123 -17.00 7.66 -15.51
N THR A 124 -16.86 7.39 -16.82
CA THR A 124 -15.58 7.46 -17.56
C THR A 124 -14.50 6.65 -16.82
N LEU A 125 -14.86 5.42 -16.47
CA LEU A 125 -14.05 4.48 -15.71
C LEU A 125 -13.24 3.59 -16.64
N ASP A 126 -11.93 3.47 -16.38
CA ASP A 126 -11.06 2.59 -17.16
C ASP A 126 -11.03 1.17 -16.58
N PHE A 127 -10.96 1.08 -15.24
CA PHE A 127 -10.85 -0.17 -14.51
C PHE A 127 -11.83 -0.25 -13.35
N LEU A 128 -12.37 -1.44 -13.13
CA LEU A 128 -13.11 -1.79 -11.91
C LEU A 128 -12.28 -2.81 -11.11
N LEU A 129 -11.81 -2.41 -9.93
CA LEU A 129 -11.16 -3.29 -8.97
C LEU A 129 -12.21 -3.91 -8.05
N VAL A 130 -12.40 -5.22 -8.17
CA VAL A 130 -13.30 -6.00 -7.33
C VAL A 130 -12.48 -6.76 -6.32
N LEU A 131 -12.64 -6.39 -5.05
CA LEU A 131 -12.04 -7.05 -3.91
C LEU A 131 -12.95 -8.16 -3.40
N ARG A 132 -12.37 -9.25 -2.91
CA ARG A 132 -13.10 -10.40 -2.35
C ARG A 132 -12.35 -10.98 -1.18
N THR A 133 -13.09 -11.40 -0.15
CA THR A 133 -12.53 -12.20 0.93
C THR A 133 -12.63 -13.68 0.53
N THR A 134 -11.50 -14.36 0.37
CA THR A 134 -11.48 -15.77 -0.08
C THR A 134 -11.60 -16.76 1.07
N ALA A 135 -11.24 -16.36 2.29
CA ALA A 135 -11.39 -17.15 3.51
C ALA A 135 -11.53 -16.25 4.75
N ALA A 136 -12.11 -16.81 5.82
CA ALA A 136 -12.22 -16.11 7.10
C ALA A 136 -10.83 -15.68 7.63
N PRO A 137 -10.73 -14.49 8.27
CA PRO A 137 -9.51 -14.07 8.95
C PRO A 137 -9.01 -15.12 9.95
N ARG A 138 -7.70 -15.36 9.98
CA ARG A 138 -7.08 -16.24 10.99
C ARG A 138 -6.33 -15.42 12.01
N THR A 139 -6.62 -15.64 13.29
CA THR A 139 -5.88 -15.05 14.40
C THR A 139 -5.10 -16.12 15.15
N GLU A 140 -3.81 -15.87 15.37
CA GLU A 140 -2.94 -16.69 16.21
C GLU A 140 -2.28 -15.79 17.25
N CYS A 141 -2.12 -16.28 18.47
CA CYS A 141 -1.35 -15.59 19.50
C CYS A 141 -0.13 -16.43 19.88
N LYS A 142 1.04 -15.80 19.86
CA LYS A 142 2.33 -16.43 20.18
C LYS A 142 3.10 -15.55 21.15
N ILE A 143 3.93 -16.16 21.98
CA ILE A 143 4.83 -15.44 22.87
C ILE A 143 6.21 -15.48 22.21
N GLU A 144 6.80 -14.31 21.98
CA GLU A 144 8.16 -14.19 21.47
C GLU A 144 8.97 -13.25 22.36
N LYS A 145 10.30 -13.37 22.26
CA LYS A 145 11.23 -12.51 23.00
C LYS A 145 11.40 -11.21 22.23
N GLU A 146 10.91 -10.12 22.81
CA GLU A 146 11.04 -8.78 22.24
C GLU A 146 12.01 -7.93 23.05
N LEU A 147 12.71 -7.04 22.36
CA LEU A 147 13.61 -6.09 22.99
C LEU A 147 12.79 -5.00 23.67
N ASN A 148 13.06 -4.75 24.95
CA ASN A 148 12.47 -3.61 25.64
C ASN A 148 13.12 -2.29 25.16
N THR A 149 12.52 -1.64 24.18
CA THR A 149 12.97 -0.32 23.66
C THR A 149 12.39 0.87 24.42
N ALA A 150 11.82 0.65 25.61
CA ALA A 150 11.25 1.70 26.46
C ALA A 150 12.27 2.77 26.91
N HIS A 151 13.56 2.59 26.65
CA HIS A 151 14.54 3.66 26.71
C HIS A 151 14.75 4.25 25.32
N PRO A 152 14.34 5.51 25.07
CA PRO A 152 14.64 6.17 23.81
C PRO A 152 16.16 6.14 23.63
N VAL A 153 16.59 5.82 22.42
CA VAL A 153 17.99 5.76 21.97
C VAL A 153 18.77 7.06 22.32
N GLY A 154 18.07 8.16 22.64
CA GLY A 154 18.64 9.41 23.15
C GLY A 154 19.14 9.40 24.61
N SER A 155 18.83 8.38 25.42
CA SER A 155 19.32 8.25 26.81
C SER A 155 20.75 7.69 26.89
N PHE A 156 21.23 7.07 25.81
CA PHE A 156 22.53 6.42 25.77
C PHE A 156 23.69 7.43 25.92
N VAL A 157 23.46 8.70 25.58
CA VAL A 157 24.47 9.77 25.66
C VAL A 157 24.83 10.13 27.12
N GLY A 158 23.95 9.84 28.09
CA GLY A 158 24.20 10.12 29.51
C GLY A 158 25.10 9.12 30.24
N ALA A 159 25.33 7.93 29.67
CA ALA A 159 26.16 6.89 30.29
C ALA A 159 27.67 7.02 29.96
N PHE A 160 28.06 7.95 29.07
CA PHE A 160 29.46 8.17 28.68
C PHE A 160 30.28 9.02 29.67
N ALA A 161 29.70 9.41 30.80
CA ALA A 161 30.36 10.24 31.82
C ALA A 161 30.59 9.51 33.15
N VAL A 162 30.97 8.23 33.12
CA VAL A 162 31.54 7.57 34.32
C VAL A 162 33.05 7.72 34.26
N LYS A 163 33.60 8.64 35.08
CA LYS A 163 35.05 8.75 35.29
C LYS A 163 35.56 7.43 35.84
N ALA A 164 36.42 6.74 35.08
CA ALA A 164 37.15 5.60 35.58
C ALA A 164 38.04 6.05 36.75
N GLU A 165 37.81 5.49 37.94
CA GLU A 165 38.74 5.63 39.06
C GLU A 165 40.04 4.87 38.76
N PRO A 166 41.22 5.38 39.14
CA PRO A 166 42.49 4.73 38.83
C PRO A 166 42.59 3.39 39.57
N GLY A 167 42.64 2.28 38.82
CA GLY A 167 42.89 0.94 39.36
C GLY A 167 41.89 -0.15 38.96
N GLN A 168 40.80 0.16 38.25
CA GLN A 168 39.90 -0.86 37.73
C GLN A 168 40.41 -1.43 36.40
N THR A 169 40.45 -2.76 36.30
CA THR A 169 40.83 -3.47 35.07
C THR A 169 39.68 -3.41 34.06
N LEU A 170 40.00 -3.22 32.77
CA LEU A 170 39.03 -3.11 31.66
C LEU A 170 38.00 -4.26 31.66
N ASP A 171 38.42 -5.47 32.02
CA ASP A 171 37.55 -6.66 32.07
C ASP A 171 36.45 -6.63 33.15
N SER A 172 36.63 -5.83 34.21
CA SER A 172 35.65 -5.66 35.28
C SER A 172 34.61 -4.59 34.94
N PHE A 173 35.04 -3.55 34.22
CA PHE A 173 34.17 -2.55 33.63
C PHE A 173 33.29 -3.17 32.55
N ASP A 174 33.87 -3.93 31.61
CA ASP A 174 33.12 -4.58 30.52
C ASP A 174 32.06 -5.57 31.02
N ARG A 175 32.36 -6.35 32.06
CA ARG A 175 31.38 -7.31 32.62
C ARG A 175 30.23 -6.63 33.34
N THR A 176 30.52 -5.59 34.11
CA THR A 176 29.50 -4.82 34.83
C THR A 176 28.64 -4.01 33.84
N TRP A 177 29.27 -3.42 32.83
CA TRP A 177 28.64 -2.66 31.74
C TRP A 177 27.76 -3.53 30.84
N ASN A 178 28.24 -4.69 30.42
CA ASN A 178 27.44 -5.65 29.65
C ASN A 178 26.25 -6.16 30.48
N SER A 179 26.41 -6.40 31.80
CA SER A 179 25.27 -6.81 32.64
C SER A 179 24.22 -5.70 32.81
N ALA A 180 24.66 -4.43 32.93
CA ALA A 180 23.78 -3.28 33.05
C ALA A 180 23.03 -3.01 31.74
N ILE A 181 23.72 -3.07 30.59
CA ILE A 181 23.10 -2.93 29.27
C ILE A 181 22.16 -4.09 28.97
N ASN A 182 22.51 -5.33 29.32
CA ASN A 182 21.63 -6.47 29.14
C ASN A 182 20.38 -6.40 30.05
N SER A 183 20.46 -5.70 31.19
CA SER A 183 19.30 -5.42 32.04
C SER A 183 18.40 -4.28 31.52
N LEU A 184 18.97 -3.32 30.77
CA LEU A 184 18.27 -2.19 30.15
C LEU A 184 17.69 -2.54 28.76
N ILE A 185 18.38 -3.40 28.00
CA ILE A 185 18.03 -3.97 26.69
C ILE A 185 17.60 -5.44 26.90
N GLY A 186 16.92 -5.73 28.01
CA GLY A 186 16.48 -7.08 28.32
C GLY A 186 15.45 -7.56 27.31
N GLN A 187 15.71 -8.72 26.69
CA GLN A 187 14.69 -9.44 25.94
C GLN A 187 13.60 -9.89 26.91
N ARG A 188 12.36 -9.48 26.67
CA ARG A 188 11.20 -9.84 27.49
C ARG A 188 10.22 -10.64 26.67
N ASP A 189 9.67 -11.68 27.29
CA ASP A 189 8.58 -12.47 26.71
C ASP A 189 7.39 -11.53 26.50
N THR A 190 6.94 -11.47 25.24
CA THR A 190 5.92 -10.53 24.78
C THR A 190 4.92 -11.27 23.92
N GLY A 191 3.65 -11.13 24.25
CA GLY A 191 2.54 -11.66 23.48
C GLY A 191 2.40 -10.92 22.16
N ILE A 192 2.29 -11.66 21.06
CA ILE A 192 2.16 -11.15 19.71
C ILE A 192 0.95 -11.81 19.07
N ARG A 193 0.10 -10.97 18.48
CA ARG A 193 -1.04 -11.43 17.69
C ARG A 193 -0.65 -11.40 16.21
N TYR A 194 -0.71 -12.56 15.59
CA TYR A 194 -0.66 -12.71 14.15
C TYR A 194 -2.09 -12.71 13.61
N LEU A 195 -2.35 -11.85 12.63
CA LEU A 195 -3.65 -11.81 11.97
C LEU A 195 -3.47 -11.87 10.46
N THR A 196 -4.04 -12.91 9.85
CA THR A 196 -3.94 -13.17 8.42
C THR A 196 -5.28 -12.88 7.76
N LEU A 197 -5.25 -12.01 6.76
CA LEU A 197 -6.39 -11.73 5.88
C LEU A 197 -6.18 -12.41 4.54
N PHE A 198 -7.26 -12.94 3.97
CA PHE A 198 -7.26 -13.60 2.67
C PHE A 198 -8.08 -12.75 1.70
N ILE A 199 -7.41 -11.82 1.02
CA ILE A 199 -8.06 -10.86 0.12
C ILE A 199 -7.57 -11.10 -1.31
N GLU A 200 -8.50 -11.23 -2.24
CA GLU A 200 -8.26 -11.28 -3.67
C GLU A 200 -8.73 -9.97 -4.31
N GLY A 201 -7.87 -9.37 -5.15
CA GLY A 201 -8.19 -8.21 -5.96
C GLY A 201 -8.24 -8.58 -7.44
N LYS A 202 -9.40 -8.39 -8.06
CA LYS A 202 -9.63 -8.60 -9.49
C LYS A 202 -9.79 -7.26 -10.20
N LEU A 203 -8.78 -6.86 -10.97
CA LEU A 203 -8.79 -5.66 -11.78
C LEU A 203 -9.40 -5.97 -13.15
N ILE A 204 -10.54 -5.36 -13.46
CA ILE A 204 -11.30 -5.58 -14.70
C ILE A 204 -11.11 -4.36 -15.60
N ASN A 205 -10.58 -4.57 -16.80
CA ASN A 205 -10.58 -3.54 -17.84
C ASN A 205 -12.00 -3.39 -18.37
N VAL A 206 -12.54 -2.19 -18.24
CA VAL A 206 -13.96 -1.94 -18.52
C VAL A 206 -14.25 -2.00 -20.01
N GLU A 207 -13.30 -1.69 -20.88
CA GLU A 207 -13.51 -1.69 -22.33
C GLU A 207 -13.35 -3.08 -22.94
N THR A 208 -12.31 -3.82 -22.53
CA THR A 208 -11.98 -5.13 -23.12
C THR A 208 -12.61 -6.29 -22.38
N GLY A 209 -13.04 -6.09 -21.13
CA GLY A 209 -13.49 -7.15 -20.23
C GLY A 209 -12.35 -8.05 -19.72
N SER A 210 -11.09 -7.77 -20.07
CA SER A 210 -9.94 -8.56 -19.59
C SER A 210 -9.72 -8.34 -18.10
N THR A 211 -9.27 -9.38 -17.40
CA THR A 211 -9.14 -9.35 -15.94
C THR A 211 -7.75 -9.77 -15.49
N LEU A 212 -7.17 -9.03 -14.55
CA LEU A 212 -5.98 -9.39 -13.80
C LEU A 212 -6.39 -9.72 -12.37
N VAL A 213 -5.90 -10.83 -11.82
CA VAL A 213 -6.28 -11.29 -10.48
C VAL A 213 -5.01 -11.45 -9.64
N GLU A 214 -5.02 -10.86 -8.45
CA GLU A 214 -3.95 -10.97 -7.47
C GLU A 214 -4.53 -11.31 -6.10
N SER A 215 -3.77 -12.02 -5.27
CA SER A 215 -4.23 -12.41 -3.95
C SER A 215 -3.16 -12.20 -2.89
N VAL A 216 -3.59 -11.81 -1.69
CA VAL A 216 -2.73 -11.55 -0.54
C VAL A 216 -3.23 -12.37 0.64
N SER A 217 -2.28 -13.07 1.28
CA SER A 217 -2.52 -13.96 2.43
C SER A 217 -1.41 -13.88 3.50
N ALA A 218 -0.69 -12.76 3.56
CA ALA A 218 0.42 -12.60 4.50
C ALA A 218 -0.07 -12.29 5.94
N PRO A 219 0.51 -12.92 6.98
CA PRO A 219 0.19 -12.62 8.36
C PRO A 219 0.73 -11.24 8.75
N TYR A 220 -0.13 -10.40 9.33
CA TYR A 220 0.28 -9.17 10.01
C TYR A 220 0.67 -9.46 11.45
N ARG A 221 1.78 -8.89 11.89
CA ARG A 221 2.33 -9.08 13.23
C ARG A 221 2.05 -7.84 14.09
N HIS A 222 1.26 -8.00 15.14
CA HIS A 222 0.98 -6.95 16.13
C HIS A 222 1.57 -7.36 17.49
N PRO A 223 2.70 -6.79 17.92
CA PRO A 223 3.26 -7.06 19.24
C PRO A 223 2.54 -6.29 20.35
N ASN A 224 2.46 -6.88 21.55
CA ASN A 224 2.07 -6.17 22.76
C ASN A 224 3.25 -5.36 23.34
N GLN A 225 3.01 -4.63 24.43
CA GLN A 225 4.07 -3.94 25.15
C GLN A 225 5.14 -4.94 25.64
N PRO A 226 6.45 -4.64 25.49
CA PRO A 226 7.52 -5.54 25.90
C PRO A 226 7.42 -5.99 27.37
N GLY A 227 7.29 -7.30 27.58
CA GLY A 227 7.09 -7.91 28.91
C GLY A 227 5.66 -8.21 29.30
N SER A 228 4.69 -7.89 28.45
CA SER A 228 3.32 -8.39 28.56
C SER A 228 3.17 -9.65 27.72
N SER A 229 2.95 -10.81 28.35
CA SER A 229 2.69 -12.07 27.64
C SER A 229 1.25 -12.19 27.12
N ASP A 230 0.38 -11.23 27.43
CA ASP A 230 -1.02 -11.22 26.99
C ASP A 230 -1.16 -10.92 25.50
N CYS A 231 -2.19 -11.48 24.88
CA CYS A 231 -2.47 -11.27 23.46
C CYS A 231 -2.97 -9.84 23.18
N PRO A 232 -2.29 -9.06 22.33
CA PRO A 232 -2.60 -7.66 22.06
C PRO A 232 -3.87 -7.51 21.22
N SER A 233 -4.66 -6.45 21.41
CA SER A 233 -6.00 -6.24 20.82
C SER A 233 -6.18 -6.73 19.37
N GLU A 234 -7.23 -7.52 19.16
CA GLU A 234 -7.59 -8.04 17.84
C GLU A 234 -8.03 -6.94 16.87
N LEU A 235 -8.72 -5.90 17.37
CA LEU A 235 -9.17 -4.78 16.54
C LEU A 235 -7.99 -4.01 15.93
N GLN A 236 -6.93 -3.80 16.73
CA GLN A 236 -5.71 -3.12 16.27
C GLN A 236 -4.92 -3.97 15.29
N ALA A 237 -4.83 -5.29 15.56
CA ALA A 237 -4.20 -6.22 14.64
C ALA A 237 -4.95 -6.26 13.29
N LEU A 238 -6.28 -6.17 13.32
CA LEU A 238 -7.08 -6.11 12.09
C LEU A 238 -6.83 -4.83 11.30
N ASP A 239 -6.91 -3.66 11.94
CA ASP A 239 -6.64 -2.38 11.27
C ASP A 239 -5.25 -2.37 10.62
N GLY A 240 -4.24 -2.89 11.32
CA GLY A 240 -2.90 -3.10 10.77
C GLY A 240 -2.89 -4.07 9.59
N ALA A 241 -3.55 -5.23 9.71
CA ALA A 241 -3.60 -6.23 8.65
C ALA A 241 -4.31 -5.74 7.38
N ILE A 242 -5.41 -4.99 7.52
CA ILE A 242 -6.14 -4.39 6.40
C ILE A 242 -5.24 -3.43 5.64
N ARG A 243 -4.52 -2.55 6.35
CA ARG A 243 -3.55 -1.63 5.72
C ARG A 243 -2.43 -2.38 5.01
N THR A 244 -1.82 -3.36 5.66
CA THR A 244 -0.73 -4.15 5.07
C THR A 244 -1.21 -4.92 3.84
N ALA A 245 -2.41 -5.51 3.88
CA ALA A 245 -3.00 -6.18 2.72
C ALA A 245 -3.27 -5.20 1.57
N GLY A 246 -3.76 -4.00 1.87
CA GLY A 246 -3.97 -2.94 0.88
C GLY A 246 -2.68 -2.52 0.19
N ILE A 247 -1.60 -2.32 0.94
CA ILE A 247 -0.26 -2.02 0.42
C ILE A 247 0.25 -3.16 -0.47
N ALA A 248 0.10 -4.41 -0.02
CA ALA A 248 0.54 -5.57 -0.79
C ALA A 248 -0.21 -5.71 -2.13
N LEU A 249 -1.54 -5.52 -2.14
CA LEU A 249 -2.34 -5.50 -3.36
C LEU A 249 -1.94 -4.34 -4.28
N ALA A 250 -1.75 -3.13 -3.73
CA ALA A 250 -1.33 -1.97 -4.51
C ALA A 250 0.03 -2.21 -5.19
N HIS A 251 1.00 -2.79 -4.48
CA HIS A 251 2.31 -3.13 -5.05
C HIS A 251 2.26 -4.13 -6.22
N GLN A 252 1.25 -5.01 -6.24
CA GLN A 252 1.07 -6.02 -7.29
C GLN A 252 0.25 -5.47 -8.46
N LEU A 253 -0.80 -4.69 -8.17
CA LEU A 253 -1.76 -4.20 -9.15
C LEU A 253 -1.40 -2.82 -9.75
N SER A 254 -0.46 -2.10 -9.14
CA SER A 254 -0.01 -0.78 -9.59
C SER A 254 1.47 -0.76 -9.95
N PRO A 255 1.86 -0.14 -11.07
CA PRO A 255 3.25 0.16 -11.33
C PRO A 255 3.71 1.32 -10.43
N ARG A 256 4.95 1.26 -9.95
CA ARG A 256 5.57 2.39 -9.25
C ARG A 256 5.91 3.49 -10.25
N LEU A 257 5.68 4.74 -9.89
CA LEU A 257 6.11 5.86 -10.71
C LEU A 257 7.56 6.25 -10.42
N GLY A 258 8.37 6.39 -11.47
CA GLY A 258 9.62 7.12 -11.44
C GLY A 258 9.39 8.56 -11.87
N SER A 259 10.14 9.49 -11.29
CA SER A 259 10.11 10.91 -11.67
C SER A 259 11.42 11.28 -12.35
N MET A 260 11.35 11.90 -13.52
CA MET A 260 12.49 12.56 -14.15
C MET A 260 12.19 14.05 -14.24
N GLU A 261 13.15 14.86 -13.79
CA GLU A 261 13.14 16.30 -14.02
C GLU A 261 13.72 16.57 -15.41
N VAL A 262 12.91 17.14 -16.29
CA VAL A 262 13.36 17.60 -17.61
C VAL A 262 13.49 19.11 -17.53
N ASN A 263 14.72 19.59 -17.73
CA ASN A 263 14.99 21.02 -17.86
C ASN A 263 14.54 21.47 -19.25
N LEU A 264 13.65 22.45 -19.32
CA LEU A 264 13.30 23.10 -20.57
C LEU A 264 14.49 23.99 -20.96
N LEU A 265 15.07 23.73 -22.12
CA LEU A 265 16.09 24.61 -22.70
C LEU A 265 15.39 25.89 -23.17
N ASP A 266 15.76 27.03 -22.58
CA ASP A 266 15.39 28.35 -23.08
C ASP A 266 16.25 28.66 -24.30
N ASP A 267 15.86 28.13 -25.47
CA ASP A 267 16.58 28.37 -26.74
C ASP A 267 15.67 29.13 -27.72
N VAL A 268 15.34 30.38 -27.36
CA VAL A 268 14.80 31.38 -28.30
C VAL A 268 15.35 32.77 -27.94
N SER A 269 16.66 32.95 -28.09
CA SER A 269 17.26 34.27 -28.21
C SER A 269 18.69 34.13 -28.72
N ASP A 270 18.86 33.98 -30.04
CA ASP A 270 20.03 34.45 -30.80
C ASP A 270 19.86 34.19 -32.31
N VAL A 271 18.74 34.64 -32.87
CA VAL A 271 18.62 34.87 -34.34
C VAL A 271 17.89 36.18 -34.56
N LEU A 272 18.60 37.30 -34.38
CA LEU A 272 18.33 38.59 -35.03
C LEU A 272 19.65 39.37 -35.16
#